data_AF-A0A529FF37-F1
#
_entry.id   AF-A0A529FF37-F1
#
_cell.length_a   1.000
_cell.length_b   1.000
_cell.length_c   1.000
_cell.angle_alpha   90.00
_cell.angle_beta   90.00
_cell.angle_gamma   90.00
#
_symmetry.space_group_name_H-M   'P 1'
#
loop_
_entity.id
_entity.type
_entity.pdbx_description
1 polymer ?
#
loop_
_entity_poly.entity_id
_entity_poly.type
_entity_poly.pdbx_seq_one_letter_code
_entity_poly.pdbx_strand_id
1 'polypeptide(L)'
;MTDRGGSGTEDGDASAILIPLHEARRERLDQPVRFDRRELDQILRLYGRMVAANEWRDYAIDHLSDRAVFSVFRRASEVPLFQ
;
A
#
# COMPACT_ATOMS: atom_id res chain seq x y z
N MET A 1 37.93 -29.65 -53.23
CA MET A 1 38.72 -29.25 -52.04
C MET A 1 38.97 -27.75 -52.13
N THR A 2 38.01 -26.98 -51.63
CA THR A 2 38.15 -25.57 -51.25
C THR A 2 37.08 -25.32 -50.20
N ASP A 3 37.50 -25.53 -48.96
CA ASP A 3 36.86 -25.04 -47.76
C ASP A 3 36.86 -23.51 -47.78
N ARG A 4 35.71 -22.89 -47.50
CA ARG A 4 35.63 -21.46 -47.14
C ARG A 4 34.58 -21.33 -46.05
N GLY A 5 35.08 -21.20 -44.84
CA GLY A 5 34.29 -21.05 -43.63
C GLY A 5 33.43 -19.79 -43.54
N GLY A 6 32.45 -19.91 -42.66
CA GLY A 6 32.22 -18.99 -41.55
C GLY A 6 31.66 -17.61 -41.88
N SER A 7 30.37 -17.42 -41.62
CA SER A 7 29.91 -16.21 -40.90
C SER A 7 28.51 -16.43 -40.35
N GLY A 8 28.31 -16.12 -39.07
CA GLY A 8 27.00 -15.96 -38.46
C GLY A 8 26.68 -17.02 -37.43
N THR A 9 27.52 -17.17 -36.40
CA THR A 9 26.99 -17.54 -35.08
C THR A 9 25.99 -16.44 -34.71
N GLU A 10 24.71 -16.79 -34.78
CA GLU A 10 23.60 -16.01 -34.25
C GLU A 10 23.83 -15.89 -32.74
N ASP A 11 24.48 -14.79 -32.37
CA ASP A 11 24.75 -14.39 -31.00
C ASP A 11 23.44 -14.40 -30.21
N GLY A 12 23.54 -15.02 -29.03
CA GLY A 12 22.42 -15.41 -28.21
C GLY A 12 21.41 -14.28 -28.02
N ASP A 13 20.17 -14.65 -28.26
CA ASP A 13 18.96 -14.02 -27.76
C ASP A 13 19.14 -13.81 -26.24
N ALA A 14 19.75 -12.69 -25.89
CA ALA A 14 19.79 -12.15 -24.55
C ALA A 14 18.35 -11.85 -24.24
N SER A 15 17.68 -12.89 -23.73
CA SER A 15 16.28 -12.92 -23.32
C SER A 15 16.07 -11.71 -22.41
N ALA A 16 15.64 -10.62 -23.04
CA ALA A 16 15.30 -9.41 -22.34
C ALA A 16 14.18 -9.85 -21.43
N ILE A 17 14.42 -9.86 -20.12
CA ILE A 17 13.37 -10.11 -19.14
C ILE A 17 12.41 -8.95 -19.32
N LEU A 18 11.38 -9.17 -20.14
CA LEU A 18 10.32 -8.23 -20.42
C LEU A 18 9.51 -8.13 -19.13
N ILE A 19 9.96 -7.29 -18.19
CA ILE A 19 9.18 -6.94 -17.01
C ILE A 19 7.99 -6.14 -17.54
N PRO A 20 6.76 -6.66 -17.50
CA PRO A 20 5.62 -5.93 -17.98
C PRO A 20 5.36 -4.78 -17.00
N LEU A 21 5.84 -3.57 -17.34
CA LEU A 21 5.64 -2.38 -16.49
C LEU A 21 4.16 -2.11 -16.19
N HIS A 22 3.27 -2.58 -17.07
CA HIS A 22 1.83 -2.45 -16.91
C HIS A 22 1.25 -3.34 -15.80
N GLU A 23 1.83 -4.52 -15.54
CA GLU A 23 1.44 -5.40 -14.43
C GLU A 23 1.95 -4.84 -13.11
N ALA A 24 3.23 -4.44 -13.06
CA ALA A 24 3.83 -3.81 -11.88
C ALA A 24 3.10 -2.51 -11.48
N ARG A 25 2.60 -1.74 -12.46
CA ARG A 25 1.77 -0.56 -12.17
C ARG A 25 0.40 -0.94 -11.61
N ARG A 26 -0.20 -2.04 -12.07
CA ARG A 26 -1.52 -2.51 -11.62
C ARG A 26 -1.45 -3.06 -10.19
N GLU A 27 -0.39 -3.80 -9.86
CA GLU A 27 -0.10 -4.26 -8.49
C GLU A 27 0.11 -3.10 -7.50
N ARG A 28 0.76 -2.01 -7.94
CA ARG A 28 0.93 -0.80 -7.11
C ARG A 28 -0.36 0.00 -6.93
N LEU A 29 -1.29 -0.07 -7.88
CA LEU A 29 -2.60 0.57 -7.77
C LEU A 29 -3.56 -0.21 -6.87
N ASP A 30 -3.38 -1.52 -6.75
CA ASP A 30 -4.16 -2.40 -5.89
C ASP A 30 -3.58 -2.48 -4.45
N GLN A 31 -2.56 -1.67 -4.16
CA GLN A 31 -1.95 -1.65 -2.85
C GLN A 31 -2.88 -0.88 -1.89
N PRO A 32 -3.42 -1.54 -0.85
CA PRO A 32 -4.40 -0.92 0.02
C PRO A 32 -3.83 0.33 0.68
N VAL A 33 -4.62 1.40 0.72
CA VAL A 33 -4.19 2.68 1.29
C VAL A 33 -4.09 2.52 2.80
N ARG A 34 -2.90 2.79 3.33
CA ARG A 34 -2.54 2.60 4.74
C ARG A 34 -1.92 3.87 5.28
N PHE A 35 -2.11 4.10 6.57
CA PHE A 35 -1.39 5.14 7.28
C PHE A 35 0.09 4.81 7.32
N ASP A 36 0.93 5.81 7.05
CA ASP A 36 2.35 5.71 7.35
C ASP A 36 2.58 5.75 8.87
N ARG A 37 3.80 5.41 9.30
CA ARG A 37 4.11 5.37 10.74
C ARG A 37 3.96 6.73 11.43
N ARG A 38 4.28 7.83 10.75
CA ARG A 38 4.19 9.20 11.31
C ARG A 38 2.74 9.66 11.42
N GLU A 39 1.90 9.31 10.48
CA GLU A 39 0.46 9.55 10.50
C GLU A 39 -0.19 8.74 11.62
N LEU A 40 0.14 7.44 11.72
CA LEU A 40 -0.35 6.59 12.79
C LEU A 40 0.09 7.10 14.16
N ASP A 41 1.36 7.51 14.32
CA ASP A 41 1.85 8.09 15.56
C ASP A 41 1.09 9.37 15.94
N GLN A 42 0.73 10.22 14.98
CA GLN A 42 -0.07 11.42 15.24
C GLN A 42 -1.50 11.08 15.66
N ILE A 43 -2.13 10.13 14.98
CA ILE A 43 -3.47 9.61 15.30
C ILE A 43 -3.48 9.03 16.72
N LEU A 44 -2.50 8.18 17.06
CA LEU A 44 -2.40 7.56 18.38
C LEU A 44 -2.09 8.57 19.49
N ARG A 45 -1.30 9.61 19.22
CA ARG A 45 -1.08 10.72 20.17
C ARG A 45 -2.37 11.48 20.46
N LEU A 46 -3.19 11.73 19.44
CA LEU A 46 -4.49 12.37 19.61
C LEU A 46 -5.43 11.46 20.40
N TYR A 47 -5.50 10.18 20.03
CA TYR A 47 -6.29 9.18 20.72
C TYR A 47 -5.94 9.10 22.21
N GLY A 48 -4.64 9.01 22.55
CA GLY A 48 -4.20 8.97 23.95
C GLY A 48 -4.63 10.20 24.76
N ARG A 49 -4.60 11.40 24.18
CA ARG A 49 -5.09 12.63 24.85
C ARG A 49 -6.60 12.58 25.10
N MET A 50 -7.37 12.09 24.14
CA MET A 50 -8.82 12.02 24.23
C MET A 50 -9.30 10.89 25.15
N VAL A 51 -8.57 9.78 25.22
CA VAL A 51 -8.77 8.72 26.22
C VAL A 51 -8.46 9.26 27.62
N ALA A 52 -7.38 10.02 27.79
CA ALA A 52 -7.06 10.66 29.08
C ALA A 52 -8.12 11.68 29.51
N ALA A 53 -8.76 12.36 28.55
CA ALA A 53 -9.93 13.21 28.77
C ALA A 53 -11.23 12.42 28.99
N ASN A 54 -11.19 11.08 28.95
CA ASN A 54 -12.34 10.18 29.08
C ASN A 54 -13.42 10.40 28.01
N GLU A 55 -13.04 11.00 26.88
CA GLU A 55 -13.93 11.33 25.76
C GLU A 55 -14.00 10.21 24.73
N TRP A 56 -12.90 9.48 24.51
CA TRP A 56 -12.85 8.36 23.56
C TRP A 56 -12.60 7.06 24.32
N ARG A 57 -13.24 5.97 23.87
CA ARG A 57 -13.11 4.64 24.49
C ARG A 57 -12.66 3.57 23.51
N ASP A 58 -13.13 3.65 22.27
CA ASP A 58 -12.82 2.66 21.25
C ASP A 58 -12.46 3.35 19.92
N TYR A 59 -11.76 2.62 19.05
CA TYR A 59 -11.37 3.08 17.73
C TYR A 59 -11.34 1.93 16.72
N ALA A 60 -11.55 2.25 15.45
CA ALA A 60 -11.36 1.34 14.33
C ALA A 60 -10.45 1.96 13.28
N ILE A 61 -9.65 1.13 12.60
CA ILE A 61 -8.80 1.53 11.49
C ILE A 61 -9.16 0.66 10.29
N ASP A 62 -9.73 1.28 9.27
CA ASP A 62 -10.11 0.61 8.04
C ASP A 62 -9.16 1.01 6.92
N HIS A 63 -8.68 0.01 6.18
CA HIS A 63 -7.84 0.19 5.01
C HIS A 63 -8.68 -0.12 3.77
N LEU A 64 -9.24 0.92 3.15
CA LEU A 64 -9.98 0.79 1.90
C LEU A 64 -9.02 0.89 0.71
N SER A 65 -9.53 0.56 -0.47
CA SER A 65 -8.77 0.63 -1.72
C SER A 65 -8.40 2.05 -2.11
N ASP A 66 -9.15 3.07 -1.67
CA ASP A 66 -8.94 4.48 -2.02
C ASP A 66 -8.46 5.34 -0.83
N ARG A 67 -8.68 4.91 0.41
CA ARG A 67 -8.34 5.68 1.61
C ARG A 67 -8.15 4.81 2.85
N ALA A 68 -7.40 5.33 3.83
CA ALA A 68 -7.40 4.78 5.18
C ALA A 68 -8.31 5.63 6.08
N VAL A 69 -9.18 5.00 6.87
CA VAL A 69 -10.14 5.68 7.75
C VAL A 69 -9.81 5.35 9.20
N PHE A 70 -9.80 6.38 10.05
CA PHE A 70 -9.69 6.24 11.50
C PHE A 70 -11.00 6.69 12.14
N SER A 71 -11.72 5.75 12.74
CA SER A 71 -13.03 5.99 13.37
C SER A 71 -12.89 5.92 14.88
N VAL A 72 -13.56 6.81 15.61
CA VAL A 72 -13.53 6.86 17.08
C VAL A 72 -14.93 6.75 17.68
N PHE A 73 -15.04 6.04 18.79
CA PHE A 73 -16.31 5.79 19.46
C PHE A 73 -16.24 6.21 20.94
N ARG A 74 -17.25 6.98 21.37
CA ARG A 74 -17.41 7.47 22.75
C ARG A 74 -18.09 6.44 23.66
N ARG A 75 -18.98 5.60 23.09
CA ARG A 75 -19.72 4.50 23.74
C ARG A 75 -20.04 3.42 22.68
N ALA A 76 -20.18 2.16 23.10
CA ALA A 76 -20.51 1.01 22.23
C ALA A 76 -21.90 1.09 21.52
N SER A 77 -22.62 2.20 21.62
CA SER A 77 -24.00 2.34 21.09
C SER A 77 -24.34 3.74 20.58
N GLU A 78 -23.37 4.62 20.35
CA GLU A 78 -23.64 5.95 19.76
C GLU A 78 -22.96 6.12 18.40
N VAL A 79 -23.71 6.71 17.47
CA VAL A 79 -23.42 6.92 16.05
C VAL A 79 -22.06 7.63 15.85
N PRO A 80 -21.24 7.24 14.85
CA PRO A 80 -19.90 7.80 14.65
C PRO A 80 -19.93 9.32 14.53
N LEU A 81 -19.09 9.98 15.35
CA LEU A 81 -19.02 11.45 15.45
C LEU A 81 -18.28 12.11 14.29
N PHE A 82 -17.66 11.34 13.38
CA PHE A 82 -16.96 11.88 12.22
C PHE A 82 -17.16 10.96 11.00
N GLN A 83 -17.62 11.55 9.89
CA GLN A 83 -17.60 11.04 8.52
C GLN A 83 -16.65 11.88 7.69
#